data_AF-A0A3Q3G6I9-F1
#
_entry.id   AF-A0A3Q3G6I9-F1
#
_cell.length_a   1.000
_cell.length_b   1.000
_cell.length_c   1.000
_cell.angle_alpha   90.00
_cell.angle_beta   90.00
_cell.angle_gamma   90.00
#
_symmetry.space_group_name_H-M   'P 1'
#
loop_
_entity.id
_entity.type
_entity.pdbx_description
1 polymer ?
#
loop_
_entity_poly.entity_id
_entity_poly.type
_entity_poly.pdbx_seq_one_letter_code
_entity_poly.pdbx_strand_id
1 'polypeptide(L)'
;QPPKKKGSSKKPPKVKTPPLIDGLTKDEMSKEQLEEHIVRLREELDREQEERNYFQLERDKIHTFGGIKERQVEVAVAEQRNSEKEIEEGARQHQVEIKVNKQKMKHLLCEHQNTISELKADALVSTDAVHADQERVEAELHEAMSDIMVDTQELDITDLVKELQLVCRPNIFSLHFYTVRYAEAKYDKNMELHLQELDNLMKKEVTEREDHWNRYSSNLAEDHREAVGKMNSLINTLVVDVTIKTEKEEMKDEIKVREKDLLHVLQDNKHLNECLSKANEEETPIKKKMVFPVKKVFFFFCCMCLYNLTCHIMLTDTEKLRLKELSDLKEDHEELKQIFSKLQMERDELYKTQYIRDVQQKGGLKDEQLENVLKGLTDVLEKTQAQIDSVLSASNVDQTALRGVMDQVEVCLNSLYCFLSDRSRLERRHIAACTDLLLHNEAKQRGVGVSIQVL
;
A
#
# COMPACT_ATOMS: atom_id res chain seq x y z
N GLN A 1 -37.37 -56.86 89.70
CA GLN A 1 -38.06 -56.96 91.00
C GLN A 1 -38.68 -55.59 91.32
N PRO A 2 -40.01 -55.47 91.44
CA PRO A 2 -40.63 -54.31 92.09
C PRO A 2 -40.67 -54.55 93.62
N PRO A 3 -40.58 -53.51 94.47
CA PRO A 3 -40.61 -53.71 95.90
C PRO A 3 -42.03 -54.01 96.38
N LYS A 4 -42.16 -55.15 97.07
CA LYS A 4 -43.31 -55.55 97.89
C LYS A 4 -43.50 -54.55 99.05
N LYS A 5 -44.72 -54.05 99.26
CA LYS A 5 -45.16 -53.59 100.59
C LYS A 5 -46.19 -54.56 101.17
N LYS A 6 -45.73 -55.31 102.17
CA LYS A 6 -46.53 -55.99 103.20
C LYS A 6 -47.11 -54.94 104.15
N GLY A 7 -48.23 -55.26 104.80
CA GLY A 7 -48.57 -54.69 106.10
C GLY A 7 -50.02 -54.26 106.25
N SER A 8 -50.88 -55.23 106.52
CA SER A 8 -52.22 -55.02 107.07
C SER A 8 -52.18 -54.18 108.34
N SER A 9 -52.89 -53.05 108.34
CA SER A 9 -53.42 -52.45 109.57
C SER A 9 -54.95 -52.52 109.50
N LYS A 10 -55.52 -53.47 110.26
CA LYS A 10 -56.96 -53.51 110.56
C LYS A 10 -57.29 -52.24 111.34
N LYS A 11 -57.94 -51.29 110.68
CA LYS A 11 -58.64 -50.18 111.34
C LYS A 11 -60.03 -50.67 111.80
N PRO A 12 -60.52 -50.21 112.96
CA PRO A 12 -61.83 -50.60 113.49
C PRO A 12 -62.95 -50.24 112.50
N PRO A 13 -64.12 -50.92 112.55
CA PRO A 13 -65.23 -50.60 111.68
C PRO A 13 -65.66 -49.17 111.96
N LYS A 14 -65.25 -48.23 111.11
CA LYS A 14 -65.82 -46.89 111.08
C LYS A 14 -67.28 -47.12 110.76
N VAL A 15 -68.14 -46.81 111.73
CA VAL A 15 -69.58 -46.63 111.53
C VAL A 15 -69.73 -45.86 110.23
N LYS A 16 -70.27 -46.51 109.20
CA LYS A 16 -70.63 -45.83 107.97
C LYS A 16 -71.68 -44.82 108.39
N THR A 17 -71.32 -43.55 108.49
CA THR A 17 -72.30 -42.48 108.41
C THR A 17 -73.14 -42.77 107.17
N PRO A 18 -74.49 -42.73 107.28
CA PRO A 18 -75.35 -42.90 106.12
C PRO A 18 -74.86 -41.99 104.99
N PRO A 19 -74.81 -42.43 103.72
CA PRO A 19 -74.47 -41.55 102.62
C PRO A 19 -75.46 -40.39 102.68
N LEU A 20 -74.95 -39.20 103.01
CA LEU A 20 -75.74 -38.00 103.09
C LEU A 20 -76.02 -37.59 101.65
N ILE A 21 -77.28 -37.67 101.25
CA ILE A 21 -77.74 -37.27 99.91
C ILE A 21 -78.25 -35.84 100.06
N ASP A 22 -77.55 -34.86 99.48
CA ASP A 22 -77.92 -33.44 99.53
C ASP A 22 -78.17 -32.89 100.96
N GLY A 23 -77.47 -33.42 101.98
CA GLY A 23 -77.61 -32.96 103.36
C GLY A 23 -78.63 -33.71 104.23
N LEU A 24 -79.37 -34.69 103.68
CA LEU A 24 -80.43 -35.44 104.39
C LEU A 24 -80.13 -36.95 104.47
N THR A 25 -80.69 -37.61 105.49
CA THR A 25 -80.60 -39.08 105.63
C THR A 25 -81.68 -39.77 104.79
N LYS A 26 -81.45 -41.03 104.37
CA LYS A 26 -82.38 -41.82 103.52
C LYS A 26 -83.80 -41.95 104.09
N ASP A 27 -83.95 -41.80 105.40
CA ASP A 27 -85.23 -41.94 106.10
C ASP A 27 -86.01 -40.61 106.20
N GLU A 28 -85.42 -39.48 105.82
CA GLU A 28 -86.03 -38.12 105.87
C GLU A 28 -86.53 -37.62 104.51
N MET A 29 -86.16 -38.28 103.41
CA MET A 29 -86.54 -37.92 102.05
C MET A 29 -87.86 -38.60 101.66
N SER A 30 -88.83 -37.85 101.12
CA SER A 30 -90.06 -38.45 100.58
C SER A 30 -89.74 -39.34 99.36
N LYS A 31 -90.62 -40.29 99.05
CA LYS A 31 -90.45 -41.19 97.88
C LYS A 31 -90.20 -40.42 96.58
N GLU A 32 -90.91 -39.31 96.38
CA GLU A 32 -90.77 -38.43 95.21
C GLU A 32 -89.41 -37.71 95.19
N GLN A 33 -88.92 -37.25 96.35
CA GLN A 33 -87.60 -36.61 96.45
C GLN A 33 -86.44 -37.60 96.20
N LEU A 34 -86.60 -38.86 96.59
CA LEU A 34 -85.65 -39.93 96.26
C LEU A 34 -85.67 -40.26 94.76
N GLU A 35 -86.86 -40.30 94.14
CA GLU A 35 -87.01 -40.53 92.70
C GLU A 35 -86.38 -39.39 91.88
N GLU A 36 -86.61 -38.13 92.24
CA GLU A 36 -85.94 -36.98 91.61
C GLU A 36 -84.41 -37.02 91.78
N HIS A 37 -83.91 -37.39 92.95
CA HIS A 37 -82.47 -37.51 93.17
C HIS A 37 -81.86 -38.65 92.33
N ILE A 38 -82.57 -39.76 92.15
CA ILE A 38 -82.17 -40.85 91.25
C ILE A 38 -82.12 -40.36 89.81
N VAL A 39 -83.09 -39.55 89.36
CA VAL A 39 -83.08 -38.95 88.03
C VAL A 39 -81.89 -38.01 87.86
N ARG A 40 -81.66 -37.09 88.81
CA ARG A 40 -80.50 -36.18 88.80
C ARG A 40 -79.16 -36.92 88.72
N LEU A 41 -78.98 -37.97 89.52
CA LEU A 41 -77.76 -38.79 89.48
C LEU A 41 -77.57 -39.55 88.16
N ARG A 42 -78.67 -39.97 87.51
CA ARG A 42 -78.60 -40.60 86.17
C ARG A 42 -78.20 -39.58 85.12
N GLU A 43 -78.82 -38.41 85.14
CA GLU A 43 -78.45 -37.32 84.23
C GLU A 43 -77.01 -36.85 84.45
N GLU A 44 -76.54 -36.77 85.69
CA GLU A 44 -75.12 -36.50 86.00
C GLU A 44 -74.21 -37.61 85.47
N LEU A 45 -74.57 -38.88 85.66
CA LEU A 45 -73.80 -40.00 85.14
C LEU A 45 -73.73 -39.98 83.60
N ASP A 46 -74.84 -39.67 82.94
CA ASP A 46 -74.93 -39.59 81.48
C ASP A 46 -74.10 -38.40 80.96
N ARG A 47 -74.21 -37.23 81.57
CA ARG A 47 -73.36 -36.06 81.26
C ARG A 47 -71.88 -36.37 81.42
N GLU A 48 -71.49 -36.97 82.54
CA GLU A 48 -70.10 -37.36 82.80
C GLU A 48 -69.61 -38.44 81.80
N GLN A 49 -70.49 -39.31 81.31
CA GLN A 49 -70.16 -40.27 80.25
C GLN A 49 -69.96 -39.57 78.90
N GLU A 50 -70.81 -38.62 78.54
CA GLU A 50 -70.69 -37.81 77.33
C GLU A 50 -69.41 -36.98 77.35
N GLU A 51 -69.09 -36.33 78.47
CA GLU A 51 -67.86 -35.57 78.65
C GLU A 51 -66.62 -36.47 78.52
N ARG A 52 -66.60 -37.65 79.18
CA ARG A 52 -65.51 -38.61 79.02
C ARG A 52 -65.33 -39.06 77.56
N ASN A 53 -66.42 -39.30 76.85
CA ASN A 53 -66.38 -39.67 75.43
C ASN A 53 -65.81 -38.51 74.59
N TYR A 54 -66.30 -37.29 74.81
CA TYR A 54 -65.80 -36.09 74.15
C TYR A 54 -64.29 -35.90 74.36
N PHE A 55 -63.82 -35.97 75.61
CA PHE A 55 -62.39 -35.84 75.91
C PHE A 55 -61.55 -36.99 75.36
N GLN A 56 -62.11 -38.20 75.23
CA GLN A 56 -61.43 -39.33 74.59
C GLN A 56 -61.26 -39.08 73.09
N LEU A 57 -62.32 -38.64 72.39
CA LEU A 57 -62.26 -38.30 70.98
C LEU A 57 -61.29 -37.15 70.70
N GLU A 58 -61.30 -36.10 71.53
CA GLU A 58 -60.39 -34.98 71.35
C GLU A 58 -58.92 -35.39 71.61
N ARG A 59 -58.68 -36.27 72.59
CA ARG A 59 -57.34 -36.85 72.82
C ARG A 59 -56.86 -37.66 71.62
N ASP A 60 -57.70 -38.54 71.08
CA ASP A 60 -57.35 -39.39 69.94
C ASP A 60 -57.12 -38.56 68.66
N LYS A 61 -57.89 -37.48 68.49
CA LYS A 61 -57.70 -36.48 67.44
C LYS A 61 -56.37 -35.75 67.59
N ILE A 62 -56.03 -35.28 68.80
CA ILE A 62 -54.73 -34.64 69.08
C ILE A 62 -53.58 -35.60 68.80
N HIS A 63 -53.66 -36.87 69.23
CA HIS A 63 -52.63 -37.86 68.95
C HIS A 63 -52.48 -38.15 67.45
N THR A 64 -53.60 -38.27 66.72
CA THR A 64 -53.58 -38.50 65.27
C THR A 64 -52.94 -37.32 64.54
N PHE A 65 -53.34 -36.08 64.87
CA PHE A 65 -52.71 -34.89 64.30
C PHE A 65 -51.24 -34.77 64.68
N GLY A 66 -50.87 -35.08 65.93
CA GLY A 66 -49.49 -35.12 66.40
C GLY A 66 -48.63 -36.07 65.56
N GLY A 67 -49.08 -37.31 65.37
CA GLY A 67 -48.36 -38.31 64.56
C GLY A 67 -48.30 -37.95 63.06
N ILE A 68 -49.35 -37.32 62.51
CA ILE A 68 -49.30 -36.80 61.13
C ILE A 68 -48.26 -35.69 61.03
N LYS A 69 -48.24 -34.75 61.99
CA LYS A 69 -47.30 -33.62 61.99
C LYS A 69 -45.86 -34.08 62.19
N GLU A 70 -45.62 -35.05 63.06
CA GLU A 70 -44.31 -35.66 63.26
C GLU A 70 -43.78 -36.29 61.96
N ARG A 71 -44.58 -37.11 61.26
CA ARG A 71 -44.21 -37.66 59.95
C ARG A 71 -43.97 -36.58 58.89
N GLN A 72 -44.78 -35.53 58.87
CA GLN A 72 -44.57 -34.40 57.95
C GLN A 72 -43.24 -33.70 58.21
N VAL A 73 -42.86 -33.52 59.49
CA VAL A 73 -41.56 -32.97 59.86
C VAL A 73 -40.43 -33.91 59.47
N GLU A 74 -40.57 -35.22 59.70
CA GLU A 74 -39.56 -36.21 59.28
C GLU A 74 -39.33 -36.20 57.77
N VAL A 75 -40.39 -36.14 56.96
CA VAL A 75 -40.30 -36.04 55.50
C VAL A 75 -39.62 -34.73 55.09
N ALA A 76 -40.04 -33.59 55.64
CA ALA A 76 -39.43 -32.30 55.32
C ALA A 76 -37.93 -32.26 55.68
N VAL A 77 -37.55 -32.84 56.82
CA VAL A 77 -36.14 -32.94 57.23
C VAL A 77 -35.36 -33.87 56.29
N ALA A 78 -35.95 -34.96 55.82
CA ALA A 78 -35.31 -35.85 54.84
C ALA A 78 -35.14 -35.17 53.48
N GLU A 79 -36.14 -34.44 53.00
CA GLU A 79 -36.09 -33.65 51.77
C GLU A 79 -35.01 -32.56 51.86
N GLN A 80 -34.96 -31.81 52.96
CA GLN A 80 -33.91 -30.81 53.18
C GLN A 80 -32.51 -31.44 53.12
N ARG A 81 -32.30 -32.57 53.81
CA ARG A 81 -31.01 -33.29 53.77
C ARG A 81 -30.65 -33.77 52.38
N ASN A 82 -31.63 -34.18 51.56
CA ASN A 82 -31.37 -34.57 50.18
C ASN A 82 -30.99 -33.36 49.32
N SER A 83 -31.70 -32.24 49.44
CA SER A 83 -31.36 -30.99 48.76
C SER A 83 -29.97 -30.48 49.18
N GLU A 84 -29.60 -30.56 50.45
CA GLU A 84 -28.25 -30.21 50.93
C GLU A 84 -27.17 -31.08 50.28
N LYS A 85 -27.41 -32.40 50.15
CA LYS A 85 -26.49 -33.31 49.45
C LYS A 85 -26.38 -33.01 47.95
N GLU A 86 -27.48 -32.66 47.29
CA GLU A 86 -27.48 -32.27 45.88
C GLU A 86 -26.69 -30.98 45.65
N ILE A 87 -26.84 -29.99 46.54
CA ILE A 87 -26.06 -28.76 46.51
C ILE A 87 -24.56 -29.07 46.70
N GLU A 88 -24.23 -29.91 47.67
CA GLU A 88 -22.85 -30.30 47.95
C GLU A 88 -22.22 -31.04 46.76
N GLU A 89 -22.95 -31.98 46.16
CA GLU A 89 -22.50 -32.72 44.98
C GLU A 89 -22.35 -31.81 43.76
N GLY A 90 -23.29 -30.89 43.53
CA GLY A 90 -23.17 -29.87 42.49
C GLY A 90 -21.93 -29.00 42.68
N ALA A 91 -21.61 -28.61 43.92
CA ALA A 91 -20.39 -27.86 44.23
C ALA A 91 -19.12 -28.68 43.96
N ARG A 92 -19.10 -29.98 44.31
CA ARG A 92 -17.98 -30.87 43.97
C ARG A 92 -17.79 -31.01 42.46
N GLN A 93 -18.88 -31.23 41.72
CA GLN A 93 -18.85 -31.34 40.26
C GLN A 93 -18.33 -30.06 39.61
N HIS A 94 -18.82 -28.90 40.04
CA HIS A 94 -18.34 -27.62 39.54
C HIS A 94 -16.85 -27.41 39.84
N GLN A 95 -16.37 -27.80 41.02
CA GLN A 95 -14.95 -27.72 41.36
C GLN A 95 -14.09 -28.61 40.45
N VAL A 96 -14.56 -29.82 40.13
CA VAL A 96 -13.89 -30.72 39.17
C VAL A 96 -13.88 -30.10 37.78
N GLU A 97 -15.00 -29.54 37.32
CA GLU A 97 -15.10 -28.88 36.01
C GLU A 97 -14.13 -27.69 35.89
N ILE A 98 -14.02 -26.86 36.93
CA ILE A 98 -13.03 -25.77 36.97
C ILE A 98 -11.61 -26.32 36.83
N LYS A 99 -11.27 -27.42 37.52
CA LYS A 99 -9.94 -28.05 37.42
C LYS A 99 -9.68 -28.58 36.02
N VAL A 100 -10.66 -29.24 35.40
CA VAL A 100 -10.57 -29.75 34.03
C VAL A 100 -10.41 -28.60 33.04
N ASN A 101 -11.23 -27.56 33.12
CA ASN A 101 -11.13 -26.39 32.23
C ASN A 101 -9.80 -25.66 32.40
N LYS A 102 -9.29 -25.54 33.63
CA LYS A 102 -7.94 -25.03 33.88
C LYS A 102 -6.85 -25.88 33.21
N GLN A 103 -6.98 -27.21 33.25
CA GLN A 103 -6.03 -28.11 32.59
C GLN A 103 -6.14 -28.03 31.06
N LYS A 104 -7.36 -27.94 30.50
CA LYS A 104 -7.59 -27.72 29.07
C LYS A 104 -6.95 -26.41 28.60
N MET A 105 -7.11 -25.33 29.36
CA MET A 105 -6.48 -24.04 29.05
C MET A 105 -4.95 -24.15 29.04
N LYS A 106 -4.37 -24.83 30.04
CA LYS A 106 -2.91 -25.09 30.07
C LYS A 106 -2.45 -25.90 28.86
N HIS A 107 -3.17 -26.95 28.51
CA HIS A 107 -2.85 -27.80 27.37
C HIS A 107 -2.90 -26.99 26.06
N LEU A 108 -3.96 -26.22 25.83
CA LEU A 108 -4.11 -25.36 24.66
C LEU A 108 -2.97 -24.35 24.54
N LEU A 109 -2.58 -23.71 25.65
CA LEU A 109 -1.44 -22.79 25.67
C LEU A 109 -0.11 -23.49 25.33
N CYS A 110 0.10 -24.70 25.86
CA CYS A 110 1.27 -25.51 25.52
C CYS A 110 1.27 -25.92 24.04
N GLU A 111 0.12 -26.34 23.49
CA GLU A 111 -0.01 -26.67 22.07
C GLU A 111 0.27 -25.47 21.16
N HIS A 112 -0.27 -24.30 21.48
CA HIS A 112 0.04 -23.07 20.75
C HIS A 112 1.52 -22.72 20.83
N GLN A 113 2.13 -22.82 22.00
CA GLN A 113 3.56 -22.56 22.16
C GLN A 113 4.43 -23.55 21.36
N ASN A 114 4.04 -24.83 21.33
CA ASN A 114 4.73 -25.85 20.54
C ASN A 114 4.59 -25.56 19.04
N THR A 115 3.37 -25.26 18.57
CA THR A 115 3.10 -24.92 17.16
C THR A 115 3.92 -23.70 16.73
N ILE A 116 4.01 -22.66 17.56
CA ILE A 116 4.83 -21.48 17.28
C ILE A 116 6.31 -21.85 17.21
N SER A 117 6.79 -22.72 18.10
CA SER A 117 8.20 -23.17 18.09
C SER A 117 8.52 -24.01 16.85
N GLU A 118 7.61 -24.91 16.44
CA GLU A 118 7.73 -25.71 15.22
C GLU A 118 7.76 -24.81 13.97
N LEU A 119 6.80 -23.89 13.83
CA LEU A 119 6.78 -22.94 12.71
C LEU A 119 8.03 -22.07 12.63
N LYS A 120 8.60 -21.68 13.78
CA LYS A 120 9.87 -20.94 13.83
C LYS A 120 11.06 -21.80 13.39
N ALA A 121 11.09 -23.07 13.80
CA ALA A 121 12.13 -24.00 13.38
C ALA A 121 12.06 -24.27 11.87
N ASP A 122 10.86 -24.50 11.34
CA ASP A 122 10.62 -24.71 9.91
C ASP A 122 11.01 -23.48 9.09
N ALA A 123 10.67 -22.28 9.57
CA ALA A 123 11.06 -21.03 8.92
C ALA A 123 12.60 -20.86 8.90
N LEU A 124 13.29 -21.22 9.98
CA LEU A 124 14.76 -21.18 10.04
C LEU A 124 15.37 -22.15 9.03
N VAL A 125 14.93 -23.42 9.03
CA VAL A 125 15.42 -24.44 8.08
C VAL A 125 15.15 -24.04 6.63
N SER A 126 13.98 -23.48 6.34
CA SER A 126 13.65 -22.98 5.01
C SER A 126 14.53 -21.80 4.60
N THR A 127 14.86 -20.90 5.54
CA THR A 127 15.73 -19.75 5.26
C THR A 127 17.16 -20.21 5.02
N ASP A 128 17.66 -21.14 5.84
CA ASP A 128 19.00 -21.73 5.69
C ASP A 128 19.14 -22.48 4.36
N ALA A 129 18.11 -23.24 3.95
CA ALA A 129 18.08 -23.92 2.65
C ALA A 129 18.13 -22.92 1.48
N VAL A 130 17.33 -21.85 1.54
CA VAL A 130 17.35 -20.79 0.51
C VAL A 130 18.71 -20.09 0.48
N HIS A 131 19.32 -19.84 1.64
CA HIS A 131 20.63 -19.21 1.72
C HIS A 131 21.72 -20.11 1.12
N ALA A 132 21.72 -21.40 1.45
CA ALA A 132 22.64 -22.37 0.87
C ALA A 132 22.48 -22.51 -0.65
N ASP A 133 21.25 -22.48 -1.16
CA ASP A 133 20.97 -22.48 -2.59
C ASP A 133 21.49 -21.20 -3.26
N GLN A 134 21.32 -20.04 -2.61
CA GLN A 134 21.86 -18.76 -3.09
C GLN A 134 23.39 -18.80 -3.16
N GLU A 135 24.06 -19.25 -2.10
CA GLU A 135 25.52 -19.40 -2.07
C GLU A 135 26.02 -20.34 -3.17
N ARG A 136 25.30 -21.45 -3.42
CA ARG A 136 25.62 -22.38 -4.50
C ARG A 136 25.53 -21.70 -5.87
N VAL A 137 24.44 -20.98 -6.14
CA VAL A 137 24.23 -20.28 -7.43
C VAL A 137 25.27 -19.18 -7.61
N GLU A 138 25.62 -18.44 -6.56
CA GLU A 138 26.67 -17.42 -6.61
C GLU A 138 28.04 -18.04 -6.92
N ALA A 139 28.38 -19.18 -6.31
CA ALA A 139 29.61 -19.89 -6.60
C ALA A 139 29.67 -20.39 -8.06
N GLU A 140 28.57 -20.98 -8.56
CA GLU A 140 28.46 -21.42 -9.96
C GLU A 140 28.60 -20.25 -10.95
N LEU A 141 28.01 -19.09 -10.63
CA LEU A 141 28.15 -17.89 -11.45
C LEU A 141 29.59 -17.37 -11.45
N HIS A 142 30.26 -17.38 -10.29
CA HIS A 142 31.65 -16.97 -10.18
C HIS A 142 32.59 -17.89 -10.95
N GLU A 143 32.38 -19.21 -10.88
CA GLU A 143 33.15 -20.19 -11.64
C GLU A 143 32.95 -19.99 -13.15
N ALA A 144 31.70 -19.89 -13.61
CA ALA A 144 31.39 -19.64 -15.02
C ALA A 144 31.99 -18.32 -15.53
N MET A 145 32.00 -17.27 -14.69
CA MET A 145 32.64 -16.00 -15.05
C MET A 145 34.16 -16.12 -15.15
N SER A 146 34.79 -16.87 -14.25
CA SER A 146 36.23 -17.18 -14.35
C SER A 146 36.56 -17.99 -15.60
N ASP A 147 35.75 -19.01 -15.94
CA ASP A 147 35.95 -19.80 -17.16
C ASP A 147 35.85 -18.93 -18.41
N ILE A 148 34.82 -18.08 -18.52
CA ILE A 148 34.68 -17.14 -19.64
C ILE A 148 35.87 -16.18 -19.72
N MET A 149 36.39 -15.71 -18.58
CA MET A 149 37.57 -14.85 -18.56
C MET A 149 38.82 -15.58 -19.07
N VAL A 150 39.01 -16.85 -18.68
CA VAL A 150 40.11 -17.68 -19.17
C VAL A 150 39.95 -17.93 -20.66
N ASP A 151 38.78 -18.36 -21.14
CA ASP A 151 38.49 -18.56 -22.56
C ASP A 151 38.72 -17.27 -23.36
N THR A 152 38.35 -16.11 -22.82
CA THR A 152 38.57 -14.81 -23.47
C THR A 152 40.05 -14.43 -23.52
N GLN A 153 40.84 -14.88 -22.55
CA GLN A 153 42.28 -14.66 -22.49
C GLN A 153 43.05 -15.68 -23.36
N GLU A 154 42.54 -16.91 -23.50
CA GLU A 154 43.02 -17.94 -24.44
C GLU A 154 42.63 -17.64 -25.88
N LEU A 155 41.53 -16.93 -26.11
CA LEU A 155 41.25 -16.24 -27.37
C LEU A 155 42.35 -15.20 -27.57
N ASP A 156 43.37 -15.63 -28.32
CA ASP A 156 44.65 -14.99 -28.54
C ASP A 156 44.53 -13.73 -29.43
N ILE A 157 43.59 -12.85 -29.08
CA ILE A 157 43.34 -11.56 -29.74
C ILE A 157 44.64 -10.78 -29.79
N THR A 158 45.49 -10.91 -28.77
CA THR A 158 46.81 -10.30 -28.75
C THR A 158 47.73 -10.87 -29.81
N ASP A 159 47.80 -12.19 -29.98
CA ASP A 159 48.68 -12.80 -30.99
C ASP A 159 48.12 -12.65 -32.41
N LEU A 160 46.80 -12.73 -32.60
CA LEU A 160 46.15 -12.41 -33.89
C LEU A 160 46.40 -10.96 -34.31
N VAL A 161 46.35 -10.01 -33.35
CA VAL A 161 46.68 -8.60 -33.61
C VAL A 161 48.17 -8.44 -33.93
N LYS A 162 49.08 -9.14 -33.23
CA LYS A 162 50.51 -9.10 -33.54
C LYS A 162 50.81 -9.68 -34.92
N GLU A 163 50.19 -10.80 -35.30
CA GLU A 163 50.34 -11.42 -36.62
C GLU A 163 49.84 -10.49 -37.73
N LEU A 164 48.64 -9.91 -37.57
CA LEU A 164 48.10 -8.93 -38.51
C LEU A 164 48.99 -7.69 -38.61
N GLN A 165 49.55 -7.19 -37.50
CA GLN A 165 50.49 -6.08 -37.51
C GLN A 165 51.81 -6.42 -38.24
N LEU A 166 52.34 -7.63 -38.04
CA LEU A 166 53.53 -8.12 -38.73
C LEU A 166 53.34 -8.20 -40.25
N VAL A 167 52.16 -8.61 -40.71
CA VAL A 167 51.84 -8.73 -42.14
C VAL A 167 51.50 -7.37 -42.77
N CYS A 168 50.72 -6.53 -42.08
CA CYS A 168 50.23 -5.27 -42.65
C CYS A 168 51.29 -4.16 -42.60
N ARG A 169 52.15 -4.09 -41.59
CA ARG A 169 53.09 -2.98 -41.39
C ARG A 169 54.10 -2.81 -42.54
N PRO A 170 54.76 -3.86 -43.06
CA PRO A 170 55.67 -3.74 -44.20
C PRO A 170 54.95 -3.32 -45.48
N ASN A 171 53.73 -3.84 -45.71
CA ASN A 171 52.93 -3.53 -46.90
C ASN A 171 52.46 -2.08 -46.90
N ILE A 172 51.99 -1.56 -45.76
CA ILE A 172 51.61 -0.15 -45.61
C ILE A 172 52.82 0.75 -45.79
N PHE A 173 53.97 0.40 -45.20
CA PHE A 173 55.21 1.17 -45.36
C PHE A 173 55.69 1.19 -46.80
N SER A 174 55.69 0.03 -47.48
CA SER A 174 56.05 -0.09 -48.89
C SER A 174 55.13 0.75 -49.78
N LEU A 175 53.80 0.63 -49.61
CA LEU A 175 52.84 1.41 -50.39
C LEU A 175 53.01 2.91 -50.16
N HIS A 176 53.21 3.34 -48.92
CA HIS A 176 53.48 4.75 -48.59
C HIS A 176 54.79 5.24 -49.22
N PHE A 177 55.85 4.45 -49.18
CA PHE A 177 57.12 4.79 -49.79
C PHE A 177 56.99 4.96 -51.32
N TYR A 178 56.29 4.05 -52.00
CA TYR A 178 56.05 4.17 -53.43
C TYR A 178 55.18 5.37 -53.80
N THR A 179 54.12 5.67 -53.03
CA THR A 179 53.24 6.81 -53.34
C THR A 179 53.94 8.15 -53.13
N VAL A 180 54.75 8.29 -52.07
CA VAL A 180 55.55 9.50 -51.83
C VAL A 180 56.58 9.69 -52.94
N ARG A 181 57.36 8.65 -53.28
CA ARG A 181 58.36 8.71 -54.37
C ARG A 181 57.73 9.07 -55.72
N TYR A 182 56.56 8.50 -56.03
CA TYR A 182 55.85 8.82 -57.27
C TYR A 182 55.36 10.27 -57.29
N ALA A 183 54.86 10.79 -56.16
CA ALA A 183 54.46 12.17 -56.03
C ALA A 183 55.65 13.14 -56.19
N GLU A 184 56.75 12.89 -55.49
CA GLU A 184 57.99 13.69 -55.59
C GLU A 184 58.49 13.76 -57.04
N ALA A 185 58.63 12.62 -57.71
CA ALA A 185 59.10 12.57 -59.10
C ALA A 185 58.16 13.33 -60.06
N LYS A 186 56.85 13.31 -59.80
CA LYS A 186 55.87 14.08 -60.59
C LYS A 186 56.01 15.58 -60.34
N TYR A 187 56.21 16.00 -59.09
CA TYR A 187 56.43 17.41 -58.75
C TYR A 187 57.73 17.94 -59.35
N ASP A 188 58.82 17.19 -59.28
CA ASP A 188 60.11 17.58 -59.86
C ASP A 188 60.00 17.77 -61.38
N LYS A 189 59.34 16.83 -62.07
CA LYS A 189 59.11 16.92 -63.52
C LYS A 189 58.24 18.12 -63.90
N ASN A 190 57.19 18.40 -63.12
CA ASN A 190 56.34 19.57 -63.35
C ASN A 190 57.12 20.88 -63.11
N MET A 191 57.97 20.92 -62.09
CA MET A 191 58.81 22.08 -61.80
C MET A 191 59.77 22.36 -62.96
N GLU A 192 60.42 21.32 -63.50
CA GLU A 192 61.33 21.44 -64.64
C GLU A 192 60.61 21.96 -65.89
N LEU A 193 59.40 21.46 -66.18
CA LEU A 193 58.59 21.93 -67.30
C LEU A 193 58.20 23.41 -67.14
N HIS A 194 57.77 23.83 -65.95
CA HIS A 194 57.45 25.24 -65.70
C HIS A 194 58.66 26.16 -65.83
N LEU A 195 59.85 25.72 -65.39
CA LEU A 195 61.08 26.47 -65.58
C LEU A 195 61.42 26.61 -67.08
N GLN A 196 61.26 25.55 -67.87
CA GLN A 196 61.45 25.61 -69.33
C GLN A 196 60.42 26.51 -70.01
N GLU A 197 59.15 26.49 -69.61
CA GLU A 197 58.12 27.38 -70.13
C GLU A 197 58.45 28.85 -69.86
N LEU A 198 58.88 29.19 -68.65
CA LEU A 198 59.30 30.54 -68.28
C LEU A 198 60.52 31.01 -69.07
N ASP A 199 61.53 30.15 -69.24
CA ASP A 199 62.72 30.45 -70.06
C ASP A 199 62.35 30.66 -71.54
N ASN A 200 61.44 29.84 -72.08
CA ASN A 200 60.95 30.01 -73.44
C ASN A 200 60.16 31.32 -73.62
N LEU A 201 59.32 31.71 -72.64
CA LEU A 201 58.62 32.99 -72.64
C LEU A 201 59.61 34.17 -72.58
N MET A 202 60.61 34.10 -71.70
CA MET A 202 61.66 35.11 -71.60
C MET A 202 62.43 35.25 -72.92
N LYS A 203 62.86 34.13 -73.52
CA LYS A 203 63.53 34.12 -74.82
C LYS A 203 62.66 34.73 -75.91
N LYS A 204 61.38 34.38 -75.95
CA LYS A 204 60.42 34.94 -76.91
C LYS A 204 60.30 36.46 -76.76
N GLU A 205 60.09 36.96 -75.54
CA GLU A 205 60.03 38.42 -75.28
C GLU A 205 61.31 39.15 -75.67
N VAL A 206 62.49 38.55 -75.40
CA VAL A 206 63.78 39.11 -75.80
C VAL A 206 63.87 39.19 -77.31
N THR A 207 63.55 38.11 -78.03
CA THR A 207 63.60 38.09 -79.51
C THR A 207 62.60 39.08 -80.13
N GLU A 208 61.38 39.20 -79.58
CA GLU A 208 60.39 40.17 -80.08
C GLU A 208 60.86 41.62 -79.87
N ARG A 209 61.50 41.89 -78.73
CA ARG A 209 62.07 43.22 -78.41
C ARG A 209 63.29 43.52 -79.29
N GLU A 210 64.15 42.54 -79.51
CA GLU A 210 65.28 42.64 -80.44
C GLU A 210 64.79 42.91 -81.86
N ASP A 211 63.80 42.17 -82.35
CA ASP A 211 63.19 42.40 -83.66
C ASP A 211 62.54 43.78 -83.77
N HIS A 212 61.87 44.25 -82.70
CA HIS A 212 61.34 45.61 -82.65
C HIS A 212 62.46 46.66 -82.75
N TRP A 213 63.53 46.54 -81.96
CA TRP A 213 64.67 47.45 -82.02
C TRP A 213 65.42 47.39 -83.35
N ASN A 214 65.59 46.19 -83.91
CA ASN A 214 66.22 46.00 -85.22
C ASN A 214 65.39 46.65 -86.33
N ARG A 215 64.06 46.51 -86.29
CA ARG A 215 63.15 47.23 -87.21
C ARG A 215 63.23 48.73 -87.01
N TYR A 216 63.19 49.20 -85.76
CA TYR A 216 63.30 50.63 -85.44
C TYR A 216 64.64 51.23 -85.91
N SER A 217 65.76 50.59 -85.62
CA SER A 217 67.09 51.00 -86.10
C SER A 217 67.19 50.95 -87.61
N SER A 218 66.59 49.95 -88.26
CA SER A 218 66.58 49.85 -89.73
C SER A 218 65.76 50.96 -90.37
N ASN A 219 64.57 51.26 -89.82
CA ASN A 219 63.74 52.37 -90.24
C ASN A 219 64.45 53.71 -90.02
N LEU A 220 65.04 53.93 -88.83
CA LEU A 220 65.80 55.14 -88.54
C LEU A 220 67.03 55.29 -89.46
N ALA A 221 67.71 54.19 -89.79
CA ALA A 221 68.80 54.22 -90.76
C ALA A 221 68.32 54.56 -92.18
N GLU A 222 67.12 54.10 -92.55
CA GLU A 222 66.48 54.46 -93.81
C GLU A 222 66.03 55.93 -93.82
N ASP A 223 65.39 56.42 -92.76
CA ASP A 223 65.02 57.83 -92.59
C ASP A 223 66.26 58.73 -92.64
N HIS A 224 67.37 58.32 -92.00
CA HIS A 224 68.65 59.02 -92.10
C HIS A 224 69.22 58.97 -93.53
N ARG A 225 69.15 57.83 -94.22
CA ARG A 225 69.54 57.73 -95.64
C ARG A 225 68.69 58.64 -96.52
N GLU A 226 67.38 58.69 -96.28
CA GLU A 226 66.45 59.55 -96.99
C GLU A 226 66.70 61.02 -96.65
N ALA A 227 66.96 61.37 -95.39
CA ALA A 227 67.29 62.72 -94.96
C ALA A 227 68.64 63.18 -95.52
N VAL A 228 69.66 62.31 -95.57
CA VAL A 228 70.93 62.58 -96.26
C VAL A 228 70.71 62.64 -97.77
N GLY A 229 69.82 61.83 -98.33
CA GLY A 229 69.40 61.90 -99.74
C GLY A 229 68.72 63.23 -100.06
N LYS A 230 67.82 63.69 -99.19
CA LYS A 230 67.16 64.99 -99.22
C LYS A 230 68.15 66.13 -99.00
N MET A 231 69.12 65.97 -98.11
CA MET A 231 70.18 66.96 -97.90
C MET A 231 71.11 67.03 -99.11
N ASN A 232 71.44 65.89 -99.72
CA ASN A 232 72.19 65.83 -100.97
C ASN A 232 71.38 66.37 -102.14
N SER A 233 70.07 66.15 -102.19
CA SER A 233 69.20 66.79 -103.17
C SER A 233 69.08 68.29 -102.89
N LEU A 234 69.00 68.72 -101.63
CA LEU A 234 69.03 70.14 -101.25
C LEU A 234 70.38 70.78 -101.54
N ILE A 235 71.50 70.06 -101.42
CA ILE A 235 72.83 70.51 -101.85
C ILE A 235 72.88 70.58 -103.39
N ASN A 236 72.27 69.62 -104.10
CA ASN A 236 72.14 69.63 -105.55
C ASN A 236 71.12 70.66 -106.07
N THR A 237 70.15 71.08 -105.26
CA THR A 237 69.15 72.12 -105.56
C THR A 237 69.59 73.50 -105.05
N LEU A 238 70.46 73.59 -104.05
CA LEU A 238 71.21 74.81 -103.68
C LEU A 238 72.26 75.19 -104.74
N VAL A 239 72.42 74.35 -105.78
CA VAL A 239 73.09 74.70 -107.04
C VAL A 239 72.14 75.39 -108.04
N VAL A 240 70.81 75.50 -107.81
CA VAL A 240 69.90 76.35 -108.62
C VAL A 240 68.69 76.91 -107.79
N ASP A 241 68.79 78.20 -107.46
CA ASP A 241 67.75 79.26 -107.32
C ASP A 241 66.42 79.10 -106.51
N VAL A 242 66.34 79.90 -105.43
CA VAL A 242 65.31 80.92 -105.04
C VAL A 242 63.88 80.56 -104.56
N THR A 243 63.64 80.94 -103.28
CA THR A 243 62.42 81.41 -102.56
C THR A 243 61.26 80.47 -102.21
N ILE A 244 61.00 80.34 -100.89
CA ILE A 244 59.73 79.81 -100.35
C ILE A 244 59.24 80.72 -99.22
N LYS A 245 58.16 81.45 -99.51
CA LYS A 245 57.34 82.25 -98.58
C LYS A 245 55.95 81.59 -98.41
N THR A 246 55.87 80.30 -98.66
CA THR A 246 54.64 79.50 -98.85
C THR A 246 54.46 78.36 -97.84
N GLU A 247 55.35 78.20 -96.86
CA GLU A 247 55.28 77.15 -95.82
C GLU A 247 54.39 77.51 -94.60
N LYS A 248 53.90 78.75 -94.52
CA LYS A 248 53.15 79.19 -93.33
C LYS A 248 51.69 78.73 -93.31
N GLU A 249 51.12 78.37 -94.46
CA GLU A 249 49.68 78.10 -94.58
C GLU A 249 49.31 76.61 -94.44
N GLU A 250 50.23 75.69 -94.73
CA GLU A 250 50.00 74.23 -94.60
C GLU A 250 49.95 73.76 -93.14
N MET A 251 50.69 74.39 -92.24
CA MET A 251 50.76 74.00 -90.82
C MET A 251 49.44 74.24 -90.06
N LYS A 252 48.50 75.00 -90.63
CA LYS A 252 47.24 75.38 -89.96
C LYS A 252 46.11 74.35 -90.18
N ASP A 253 46.16 73.57 -91.26
CA ASP A 253 45.11 72.59 -91.58
C ASP A 253 45.34 71.22 -90.90
N GLU A 254 46.59 70.85 -90.58
CA GLU A 254 46.88 69.63 -89.82
C GLU A 254 46.37 69.66 -88.37
N ILE A 255 46.30 70.84 -87.74
CA ILE A 255 45.84 70.98 -86.35
C ILE A 255 44.35 70.65 -86.22
N LYS A 256 43.53 70.97 -87.23
CA LYS A 256 42.08 70.70 -87.21
C LYS A 256 41.72 69.21 -87.35
N VAL A 257 42.58 68.42 -87.99
CA VAL A 257 42.36 66.98 -88.16
C VAL A 257 42.56 66.24 -86.85
N ARG A 258 43.61 66.58 -86.09
CA ARG A 258 43.88 65.93 -84.79
C ARG A 258 42.83 66.18 -83.72
N GLU A 259 42.17 67.34 -83.73
CA GLU A 259 41.08 67.63 -82.78
C GLU A 259 39.85 66.75 -83.02
N LYS A 260 39.62 66.27 -84.25
CA LYS A 260 38.50 65.39 -84.58
C LYS A 260 38.71 63.94 -84.14
N ASP A 261 39.95 63.45 -84.23
CA ASP A 261 40.31 62.08 -83.83
C ASP A 261 40.24 61.87 -82.30
N LEU A 262 40.55 62.92 -81.52
CA LEU A 262 40.47 62.87 -80.06
C LEU A 262 39.02 62.65 -79.56
N LEU A 263 38.04 63.18 -80.29
CA LEU A 263 36.62 63.07 -79.96
C LEU A 263 36.07 61.65 -80.17
N HIS A 264 36.58 60.93 -81.19
CA HIS A 264 36.20 59.53 -81.45
C HIS A 264 36.70 58.59 -80.35
N VAL A 265 37.96 58.77 -79.91
CA VAL A 265 38.59 57.95 -78.87
C VAL A 265 37.87 58.09 -77.51
N LEU A 266 37.34 59.28 -77.21
CA LEU A 266 36.56 59.50 -75.98
C LEU A 266 35.19 58.80 -76.01
N GLN A 267 34.58 58.65 -77.19
CA GLN A 267 33.30 57.97 -77.36
C GLN A 267 33.45 56.45 -77.22
N ASP A 268 34.52 55.87 -77.76
CA ASP A 268 34.82 54.43 -77.67
C ASP A 268 35.08 54.00 -76.21
N ASN A 269 35.80 54.83 -75.44
CA ASN A 269 36.06 54.57 -74.01
C ASN A 269 34.77 54.50 -73.18
N LYS A 270 33.76 55.32 -73.53
CA LYS A 270 32.47 55.33 -72.83
C LYS A 270 31.69 54.04 -73.10
N HIS A 271 31.75 53.53 -74.32
CA HIS A 271 31.08 52.29 -74.72
C HIS A 271 31.71 51.05 -74.08
N LEU A 272 33.05 50.97 -73.97
CA LEU A 272 33.72 49.86 -73.30
C LEU A 272 33.35 49.76 -71.81
N ASN A 273 33.22 50.90 -71.13
CA ASN A 273 32.89 50.93 -69.71
C ASN A 273 31.46 50.42 -69.43
N GLU A 274 30.50 50.69 -70.32
CA GLU A 274 29.14 50.13 -70.24
C GLU A 274 29.10 48.61 -70.47
N CYS A 275 29.94 48.08 -71.36
CA CYS A 275 30.06 46.63 -71.58
C CYS A 275 30.65 45.91 -70.35
N LEU A 276 31.64 46.51 -69.68
CA LEU A 276 32.22 45.96 -68.46
C LEU A 276 31.22 45.93 -67.29
N SER A 277 30.40 46.97 -67.14
CA SER A 277 29.36 47.00 -66.10
C SER A 277 28.31 45.90 -66.30
N LYS A 278 27.90 45.63 -67.55
CA LYS A 278 26.95 44.55 -67.89
C LYS A 278 27.54 43.16 -67.63
N ALA A 279 28.81 42.94 -67.98
CA ALA A 279 29.48 41.66 -67.72
C ALA A 279 29.58 41.34 -66.21
N ASN A 280 29.75 42.37 -65.37
CA ASN A 280 29.87 42.20 -63.92
C ASN A 280 28.51 41.91 -63.24
N GLU A 281 27.40 42.46 -63.76
CA GLU A 281 26.05 42.13 -63.29
C GLU A 281 25.65 40.68 -63.60
N GLU A 282 26.14 40.12 -64.72
CA GLU A 282 25.92 38.72 -65.13
C GLU A 282 26.73 37.68 -64.30
N GLU A 283 27.81 38.09 -63.62
CA GLU A 283 28.62 37.20 -62.77
C GLU A 283 27.90 36.83 -61.44
N THR A 284 27.06 37.72 -60.93
CA THR A 284 26.35 37.56 -59.65
C THR A 284 25.31 36.40 -59.61
N PRO A 285 24.49 36.13 -60.66
CA PRO A 285 23.61 34.96 -60.68
C PRO A 285 24.36 33.62 -60.85
N ILE A 286 25.54 33.62 -61.50
CA ILE A 286 26.35 32.42 -61.69
C ILE A 286 26.97 31.96 -60.35
N LYS A 287 27.49 32.89 -59.54
CA LYS A 287 27.96 32.60 -58.17
C LYS A 287 26.85 32.08 -57.26
N LYS A 288 25.61 32.60 -57.38
CA LYS A 288 24.44 32.06 -56.64
C LYS A 288 24.00 30.67 -57.11
N LYS A 289 24.17 30.32 -58.40
CA LYS A 289 23.85 28.99 -58.94
C LYS A 289 24.85 27.90 -58.52
N MET A 290 26.08 28.24 -58.12
CA MET A 290 27.07 27.28 -57.63
C MET A 290 26.94 26.90 -56.14
N VAL A 291 26.13 27.61 -55.34
CA VAL A 291 25.88 27.28 -53.92
C VAL A 291 24.81 26.18 -53.75
N PHE A 292 24.02 25.91 -54.79
CA PHE A 292 22.92 24.94 -54.76
C PHE A 292 23.31 23.44 -54.90
N PRO A 293 24.32 23.04 -55.70
CA PRO A 293 24.69 21.63 -55.84
C PRO A 293 25.38 21.05 -54.59
N VAL A 294 26.14 21.88 -53.85
CA VAL A 294 26.92 21.44 -52.68
C VAL A 294 26.01 21.07 -51.49
N LYS A 295 24.90 21.79 -51.30
CA LYS A 295 23.91 21.44 -50.25
C LYS A 295 23.09 20.19 -50.59
N LYS A 296 22.89 19.89 -51.88
CA LYS A 296 22.12 18.70 -52.33
C LYS A 296 22.93 17.42 -52.20
N VAL A 297 24.24 17.46 -52.47
CA VAL A 297 25.16 16.32 -52.25
C VAL A 297 25.35 16.02 -50.77
N PHE A 298 25.43 17.05 -49.91
CA PHE A 298 25.51 16.87 -48.45
C PHE A 298 24.21 16.30 -47.85
N PHE A 299 23.04 16.74 -48.34
CA PHE A 299 21.74 16.20 -47.90
C PHE A 299 21.53 14.76 -48.39
N PHE A 300 21.98 14.42 -49.61
CA PHE A 300 21.89 13.05 -50.13
C PHE A 300 22.83 12.08 -49.38
N PHE A 301 24.05 12.50 -49.04
CA PHE A 301 24.99 11.71 -48.25
C PHE A 301 24.50 11.53 -46.80
N CYS A 302 23.95 12.57 -46.17
CA CYS A 302 23.36 12.50 -44.84
C CYS A 302 22.10 11.60 -44.80
N CYS A 303 21.27 11.64 -45.85
CA CYS A 303 20.08 10.79 -45.98
C CYS A 303 20.42 9.32 -46.26
N MET A 304 21.50 9.03 -47.02
CA MET A 304 21.99 7.66 -47.22
C MET A 304 22.59 7.03 -45.95
N CYS A 305 23.23 7.84 -45.09
CA CYS A 305 23.72 7.38 -43.78
C CYS A 305 22.58 7.13 -42.79
N LEU A 306 21.53 7.98 -42.79
CA LEU A 306 20.32 7.72 -41.97
C LEU A 306 19.54 6.50 -42.47
N TYR A 307 19.42 6.31 -43.79
CA TYR A 307 18.72 5.15 -44.36
C TYR A 307 19.49 3.84 -44.11
N ASN A 308 20.84 3.83 -44.18
CA ASN A 308 21.61 2.63 -43.81
C ASN A 308 21.58 2.33 -42.30
N LEU A 309 21.60 3.34 -41.44
CA LEU A 309 21.50 3.13 -39.99
C LEU A 309 20.10 2.65 -39.57
N THR A 310 19.06 2.99 -40.34
CA THR A 310 17.67 2.57 -40.10
C THR A 310 17.31 1.25 -40.81
N CYS A 311 17.93 0.92 -41.96
CA CYS A 311 17.66 -0.30 -42.73
C CYS A 311 18.66 -1.44 -42.50
N HIS A 312 19.80 -1.23 -41.82
CA HIS A 312 20.74 -2.28 -41.46
C HIS A 312 20.59 -2.78 -40.02
N ILE A 313 19.42 -2.55 -39.41
CA ILE A 313 18.92 -3.40 -38.34
C ILE A 313 17.93 -4.34 -38.99
N MET A 314 18.46 -5.35 -39.68
CA MET A 314 17.71 -6.57 -39.92
C MET A 314 17.48 -7.19 -38.53
N LEU A 315 16.48 -6.66 -37.81
CA LEU A 315 16.11 -7.13 -36.48
C LEU A 315 15.92 -8.64 -36.60
N THR A 316 16.85 -9.37 -35.96
CA THR A 316 16.71 -10.81 -35.79
C THR A 316 15.35 -11.07 -35.14
N ASP A 317 14.70 -12.20 -35.42
CA ASP A 317 13.37 -12.48 -34.84
C ASP A 317 13.37 -12.35 -33.30
N THR A 318 14.53 -12.56 -32.68
CA THR A 318 14.83 -12.32 -31.26
C THR A 318 14.67 -10.86 -30.82
N GLU A 319 15.12 -9.88 -31.61
CA GLU A 319 15.01 -8.46 -31.25
C GLU A 319 13.59 -7.93 -31.46
N LYS A 320 12.85 -8.45 -32.45
CA LYS A 320 11.41 -8.15 -32.59
C LYS A 320 10.61 -8.71 -31.42
N LEU A 321 10.98 -9.91 -30.94
CA LEU A 321 10.38 -10.52 -29.76
C LEU A 321 10.61 -9.63 -28.51
N ARG A 322 11.85 -9.19 -28.29
CA ARG A 322 12.20 -8.27 -27.20
C ARG A 322 11.48 -6.94 -27.28
N LEU A 323 11.30 -6.38 -28.49
CA LEU A 323 10.57 -5.13 -28.66
C LEU A 323 9.08 -5.29 -28.31
N LYS A 324 8.51 -6.45 -28.63
CA LYS A 324 7.14 -6.80 -28.28
C LYS A 324 6.99 -7.02 -26.77
N GLU A 325 7.88 -7.79 -26.15
CA GLU A 325 7.92 -7.99 -24.69
C GLU A 325 8.04 -6.65 -23.93
N LEU A 326 8.84 -5.71 -24.45
CA LEU A 326 9.00 -4.38 -23.84
C LEU A 326 7.76 -3.51 -24.03
N SER A 327 7.03 -3.68 -25.14
CA SER A 327 5.73 -3.03 -25.37
C SER A 327 4.65 -3.59 -24.44
N ASP A 328 4.55 -4.92 -24.33
CA ASP A 328 3.58 -5.62 -23.49
C ASP A 328 3.83 -5.25 -22.00
N LEU A 329 5.09 -5.27 -21.56
CA LEU A 329 5.46 -4.87 -20.18
C LEU A 329 5.15 -3.40 -19.87
N LYS A 330 5.20 -2.52 -20.88
CA LYS A 330 4.84 -1.11 -20.73
C LYS A 330 3.34 -0.92 -20.59
N GLU A 331 2.55 -1.71 -21.30
CA GLU A 331 1.10 -1.73 -21.18
C GLU A 331 0.68 -2.24 -19.79
N ASP A 332 1.24 -3.37 -19.35
CA ASP A 332 1.04 -3.92 -18.01
C ASP A 332 1.40 -2.93 -16.90
N HIS A 333 2.52 -2.20 -17.06
CA HIS A 333 2.93 -1.18 -16.09
C HIS A 333 1.91 -0.04 -15.99
N GLU A 334 1.36 0.41 -17.11
CA GLU A 334 0.38 1.49 -17.13
C GLU A 334 -0.97 1.04 -16.56
N GLU A 335 -1.39 -0.20 -16.83
CA GLU A 335 -2.56 -0.81 -16.20
C GLU A 335 -2.39 -0.90 -14.68
N LEU A 336 -1.24 -1.42 -14.21
CA LEU A 336 -0.95 -1.56 -12.79
C LEU A 336 -0.94 -0.20 -12.09
N LYS A 337 -0.42 0.83 -12.75
CA LYS A 337 -0.42 2.21 -12.25
C LYS A 337 -1.83 2.79 -12.12
N GLN A 338 -2.72 2.48 -13.06
CA GLN A 338 -4.14 2.88 -12.96
C GLN A 338 -4.85 2.15 -11.81
N ILE A 339 -4.60 0.85 -11.64
CA ILE A 339 -5.16 0.06 -10.51
C ILE A 339 -4.67 0.62 -9.19
N PHE A 340 -3.37 0.90 -9.06
CA PHE A 340 -2.79 1.48 -7.86
C PHE A 340 -3.42 2.84 -7.52
N SER A 341 -3.60 3.71 -8.52
CA SER A 341 -4.25 5.01 -8.30
C SER A 341 -5.69 4.86 -7.80
N LYS A 342 -6.46 3.88 -8.32
CA LYS A 342 -7.84 3.62 -7.86
C LYS A 342 -7.84 3.10 -6.42
N LEU A 343 -6.99 2.11 -6.10
CA LEU A 343 -6.87 1.59 -4.74
C LEU A 343 -6.43 2.66 -3.74
N GLN A 344 -5.54 3.56 -4.15
CA GLN A 344 -5.12 4.68 -3.31
C GLN A 344 -6.28 5.64 -3.02
N MET A 345 -7.12 5.93 -4.03
CA MET A 345 -8.33 6.73 -3.85
C MET A 345 -9.36 6.04 -2.94
N GLU A 346 -9.62 4.75 -3.12
CA GLU A 346 -10.53 3.99 -2.25
C GLU A 346 -10.03 3.98 -0.81
N ARG A 347 -8.73 3.78 -0.62
CA ARG A 347 -8.08 3.89 0.70
C ARG A 347 -8.29 5.29 1.28
N ASP A 348 -7.99 6.34 0.52
CA ASP A 348 -8.14 7.72 1.00
C ASP A 348 -9.61 8.08 1.30
N GLU A 349 -10.56 7.53 0.56
CA GLU A 349 -11.99 7.67 0.82
C GLU A 349 -12.41 6.93 2.09
N LEU A 350 -11.97 5.69 2.28
CA LEU A 350 -12.19 4.93 3.51
C LEU A 350 -11.59 5.65 4.74
N TYR A 351 -10.40 6.23 4.62
CA TYR A 351 -9.82 7.04 5.70
C TYR A 351 -10.55 8.37 5.93
N LYS A 352 -11.16 8.96 4.89
CA LYS A 352 -12.00 10.16 5.02
C LYS A 352 -13.38 9.84 5.57
N THR A 353 -13.91 8.63 5.35
CA THR A 353 -15.24 8.28 5.82
C THR A 353 -15.32 8.47 7.32
N GLN A 354 -16.30 9.28 7.69
CA GLN A 354 -16.65 9.72 9.03
C GLN A 354 -16.93 8.55 10.00
N TYR A 355 -16.90 7.30 9.55
CA TYR A 355 -17.29 6.12 10.31
C TYR A 355 -16.57 5.98 11.65
N ILE A 356 -15.25 6.21 11.70
CA ILE A 356 -14.51 6.18 12.97
C ILE A 356 -14.97 7.30 13.91
N ARG A 357 -15.14 8.52 13.38
CA ARG A 357 -15.62 9.67 14.15
C ARG A 357 -17.06 9.47 14.64
N ASP A 358 -17.93 8.90 13.81
CA ASP A 358 -19.33 8.65 14.14
C ASP A 358 -19.48 7.54 15.20
N VAL A 359 -18.67 6.48 15.12
CA VAL A 359 -18.61 5.43 16.15
C VAL A 359 -18.07 6.01 17.46
N GLN A 360 -17.01 6.83 17.41
CA GLN A 360 -16.47 7.51 18.59
C GLN A 360 -17.48 8.49 19.21
N GLN A 361 -18.19 9.27 18.40
CA GLN A 361 -19.22 10.20 18.87
C GLN A 361 -20.41 9.44 19.49
N LYS A 362 -20.88 8.37 18.87
CA LYS A 362 -21.95 7.51 19.42
C LYS A 362 -21.52 6.81 20.71
N GLY A 363 -20.26 6.39 20.80
CA GLY A 363 -19.68 5.85 22.03
C GLY A 363 -19.66 6.90 23.15
N GLY A 364 -19.11 8.08 22.87
CA GLY A 364 -19.03 9.17 23.83
C GLY A 364 -20.39 9.61 24.37
N LEU A 365 -21.43 9.68 23.53
CA LEU A 365 -22.80 9.98 23.98
C LEU A 365 -23.37 8.92 24.91
N LYS A 366 -23.05 7.63 24.71
CA LYS A 366 -23.49 6.54 25.61
C LYS A 366 -22.73 6.60 26.93
N ASP A 367 -21.44 6.89 26.88
CA ASP A 367 -20.62 7.02 28.09
C ASP A 367 -21.10 8.20 28.94
N GLU A 368 -21.38 9.35 28.33
CA GLU A 368 -21.93 10.52 29.01
C GLU A 368 -23.32 10.22 29.63
N GLN A 369 -24.17 9.45 28.94
CA GLN A 369 -25.45 9.01 29.51
C GLN A 369 -25.25 8.09 30.73
N LEU A 370 -24.34 7.13 30.65
CA LEU A 370 -24.04 6.23 31.76
C LEU A 370 -23.43 6.98 32.96
N GLU A 371 -22.56 7.96 32.70
CA GLU A 371 -21.95 8.79 33.73
C GLU A 371 -23.00 9.66 34.45
N ASN A 372 -23.96 10.22 33.72
CA ASN A 372 -25.08 10.96 34.31
C ASN A 372 -25.99 10.05 35.15
N VAL A 373 -26.26 8.82 34.71
CA VAL A 373 -27.03 7.84 35.50
C VAL A 373 -26.28 7.44 36.76
N LEU A 374 -24.98 7.16 36.65
CA LEU A 374 -24.13 6.83 37.80
C LEU A 374 -24.12 7.97 38.82
N LYS A 375 -23.93 9.21 38.36
CA LYS A 375 -23.97 10.38 39.23
C LYS A 375 -25.31 10.51 39.95
N GLY A 376 -26.42 10.37 39.24
CA GLY A 376 -27.75 10.41 39.85
C GLY A 376 -27.98 9.31 40.88
N LEU A 377 -27.50 8.08 40.62
CA LEU A 377 -27.57 6.98 41.60
C LEU A 377 -26.69 7.24 42.84
N THR A 378 -25.50 7.81 42.65
CA THR A 378 -24.61 8.21 43.75
C THR A 378 -25.25 9.29 44.62
N ASP A 379 -25.84 10.33 44.01
CA ASP A 379 -26.52 11.40 44.74
C ASP A 379 -27.70 10.84 45.58
N VAL A 380 -28.46 9.89 45.03
CA VAL A 380 -29.54 9.20 45.76
C VAL A 380 -28.98 8.36 46.91
N LEU A 381 -27.91 7.60 46.67
CA LEU A 381 -27.25 6.78 47.68
C LEU A 381 -26.75 7.65 48.85
N GLU A 382 -26.00 8.71 48.56
CA GLU A 382 -25.49 9.65 49.56
C GLU A 382 -26.63 10.26 50.40
N LYS A 383 -27.73 10.65 49.74
CA LYS A 383 -28.91 11.18 50.43
C LYS A 383 -29.56 10.14 51.34
N THR A 384 -29.71 8.89 50.87
CA THR A 384 -30.30 7.81 51.69
C THR A 384 -29.40 7.45 52.87
N GLN A 385 -28.08 7.42 52.68
CA GLN A 385 -27.12 7.15 53.75
C GLN A 385 -27.17 8.26 54.81
N ALA A 386 -27.18 9.53 54.40
CA ALA A 386 -27.31 10.65 55.32
C ALA A 386 -28.65 10.61 56.12
N GLN A 387 -29.74 10.17 55.49
CA GLN A 387 -31.03 9.98 56.17
C GLN A 387 -30.97 8.84 57.20
N ILE A 388 -30.34 7.71 56.85
CA ILE A 388 -30.14 6.58 57.75
C ILE A 388 -29.28 7.02 58.95
N ASP A 389 -28.15 7.67 58.71
CA ASP A 389 -27.23 8.13 59.76
C ASP A 389 -27.91 9.12 60.73
N SER A 390 -28.77 9.99 60.21
CA SER A 390 -29.58 10.91 61.02
C SER A 390 -30.58 10.17 61.92
N VAL A 391 -31.31 9.19 61.39
CA VAL A 391 -32.29 8.40 62.14
C VAL A 391 -31.60 7.52 63.20
N LEU A 392 -30.47 6.91 62.85
CA LEU A 392 -29.68 6.09 63.78
C LEU A 392 -29.13 6.93 64.93
N SER A 393 -28.69 8.15 64.66
CA SER A 393 -28.22 9.08 65.70
C SER A 393 -29.34 9.56 66.62
N ALA A 394 -30.57 9.71 66.11
CA ALA A 394 -31.72 10.20 66.88
C ALA A 394 -32.40 9.11 67.75
N SER A 395 -32.31 7.84 67.35
CA SER A 395 -33.12 6.75 67.91
C SER A 395 -32.49 6.01 69.10
N ASN A 396 -31.21 6.27 69.41
CA ASN A 396 -30.48 5.72 70.56
C ASN A 396 -30.63 4.19 70.74
N VAL A 397 -30.72 3.47 69.61
CA VAL A 397 -30.95 2.02 69.55
C VAL A 397 -29.66 1.27 69.84
N ASP A 398 -29.76 0.11 70.50
CA ASP A 398 -28.62 -0.80 70.68
C ASP A 398 -28.03 -1.20 69.32
N GLN A 399 -26.81 -0.73 69.07
CA GLN A 399 -26.08 -0.95 67.81
C GLN A 399 -25.83 -2.43 67.54
N THR A 400 -25.73 -3.27 68.58
CA THR A 400 -25.44 -4.70 68.43
C THR A 400 -26.64 -5.47 67.89
N ALA A 401 -27.82 -5.25 68.48
CA ALA A 401 -29.07 -5.84 68.00
C ALA A 401 -29.45 -5.32 66.59
N LEU A 402 -29.24 -4.02 66.33
CA LEU A 402 -29.49 -3.42 65.03
C LEU A 402 -28.59 -4.00 63.93
N ARG A 403 -27.29 -4.16 64.22
CA ARG A 403 -26.33 -4.80 63.30
C ARG A 403 -26.79 -6.22 62.94
N GLY A 404 -27.22 -7.00 63.92
CA GLY A 404 -27.73 -8.36 63.66
C GLY A 404 -28.96 -8.39 62.74
N VAL A 405 -29.88 -7.44 62.89
CA VAL A 405 -31.04 -7.29 61.99
C VAL A 405 -30.60 -6.84 60.59
N MET A 406 -29.67 -5.89 60.48
CA MET A 406 -29.12 -5.43 59.19
C MET A 406 -28.42 -6.57 58.44
N ASP A 407 -27.56 -7.34 59.13
CA ASP A 407 -26.85 -8.47 58.54
C ASP A 407 -27.85 -9.54 58.03
N GLN A 408 -28.95 -9.77 58.77
CA GLN A 408 -29.98 -10.73 58.36
C GLN A 408 -30.81 -10.22 57.16
N VAL A 409 -31.10 -8.92 57.10
CA VAL A 409 -31.72 -8.29 55.92
C VAL A 409 -30.79 -8.34 54.72
N GLU A 410 -29.49 -8.11 54.88
CA GLU A 410 -28.50 -8.20 53.83
C GLU A 410 -28.40 -9.62 53.25
N VAL A 411 -28.40 -10.65 54.12
CA VAL A 411 -28.45 -12.07 53.68
C VAL A 411 -29.72 -12.36 52.88
N CYS A 412 -30.89 -11.89 53.33
CA CYS A 412 -32.15 -12.04 52.60
C CYS A 412 -32.14 -11.32 51.25
N LEU A 413 -31.63 -10.08 51.19
CA LEU A 413 -31.51 -9.31 49.95
C LEU A 413 -30.56 -9.98 48.96
N ASN A 414 -29.41 -10.47 49.42
CA ASN A 414 -28.46 -11.20 48.58
C ASN A 414 -29.05 -12.51 48.04
N SER A 415 -29.79 -13.25 48.87
CA SER A 415 -30.51 -14.45 48.43
C SER A 415 -31.54 -14.13 47.35
N LEU A 416 -32.33 -13.06 47.55
CA LEU A 416 -33.32 -12.61 46.58
C LEU A 416 -32.67 -12.15 45.27
N TYR A 417 -31.55 -11.43 45.34
CA TYR A 417 -30.79 -10.98 44.17
C TYR A 417 -30.25 -12.18 43.36
N CYS A 418 -29.66 -13.18 44.03
CA CYS A 418 -29.20 -14.40 43.37
C CYS A 418 -30.35 -15.13 42.67
N PHE A 419 -31.51 -15.27 43.34
CA PHE A 419 -32.70 -15.87 42.76
C PHE A 419 -33.18 -15.12 41.50
N LEU A 420 -33.26 -13.78 41.55
CA LEU A 420 -33.67 -12.96 40.40
C LEU A 420 -32.67 -13.04 39.24
N SER A 421 -31.37 -13.07 39.54
CA SER A 421 -30.30 -13.22 38.55
C SER A 421 -30.37 -14.59 37.86
N ASP A 422 -30.58 -15.66 38.62
CA ASP A 422 -30.74 -17.02 38.08
C ASP A 422 -32.00 -17.13 37.22
N ARG A 423 -33.12 -16.55 37.65
CA ARG A 423 -34.35 -16.49 36.85
C ARG A 423 -34.12 -15.77 35.52
N SER A 424 -33.46 -14.61 35.56
CA SER A 424 -33.13 -13.83 34.35
C SER A 424 -32.20 -14.60 33.41
N ARG A 425 -31.26 -15.38 33.95
CA ARG A 425 -30.39 -16.27 33.17
C ARG A 425 -31.17 -17.41 32.52
N LEU A 426 -32.13 -18.01 33.24
CA LEU A 426 -32.99 -19.05 32.72
C LEU A 426 -33.89 -18.53 31.59
N GLU A 427 -34.50 -17.35 31.77
CA GLU A 427 -35.30 -16.68 30.74
C GLU A 427 -34.48 -16.44 29.46
N ARG A 428 -33.25 -15.94 29.58
CA ARG A 428 -32.34 -15.76 28.42
C ARG A 428 -32.02 -17.07 27.71
N ARG A 429 -31.76 -18.15 28.46
CA ARG A 429 -31.52 -19.49 27.87
C ARG A 429 -32.74 -20.01 27.14
N HIS A 430 -33.92 -19.81 27.71
CA HIS A 430 -35.18 -20.22 27.08
C HIS A 430 -35.43 -19.44 25.78
N ILE A 431 -35.22 -18.12 25.78
CA ILE A 431 -35.33 -17.29 24.57
C ILE A 431 -34.33 -17.78 23.50
N ALA A 432 -33.08 -18.02 23.87
CA ALA A 432 -32.07 -18.52 22.94
C ALA A 432 -32.48 -19.88 22.34
N ALA A 433 -32.93 -20.83 23.16
CA ALA A 433 -33.38 -22.13 22.69
C ALA A 433 -34.61 -22.04 21.76
N CYS A 434 -35.56 -21.13 22.05
CA CYS A 434 -36.68 -20.87 21.15
C CYS A 434 -36.22 -20.29 19.82
N THR A 435 -35.30 -19.33 19.83
CA THR A 435 -34.73 -18.74 18.61
C THR A 435 -33.99 -19.78 17.76
N ASP A 436 -33.17 -20.63 18.39
CA ASP A 436 -32.43 -21.70 17.69
C ASP A 436 -33.39 -22.71 17.07
N LEU A 437 -34.48 -23.06 17.78
CA LEU A 437 -35.50 -23.97 17.27
C LEU A 437 -36.28 -23.36 16.10
N LEU A 438 -36.58 -22.05 16.14
CA LEU A 438 -37.18 -21.32 15.02
C LEU A 438 -36.25 -21.32 13.80
N LEU A 439 -34.98 -20.94 13.98
CA LEU A 439 -33.98 -20.95 12.90
C LEU A 439 -33.77 -22.34 12.30
N HIS A 440 -33.75 -23.39 13.14
CA HIS A 440 -33.66 -24.78 12.69
C HIS A 440 -34.89 -25.19 11.85
N ASN A 441 -36.09 -24.82 12.30
CA ASN A 441 -37.32 -25.09 11.57
C ASN A 441 -37.37 -24.33 10.24
N GLU A 442 -36.96 -23.06 10.21
CA GLU A 442 -36.85 -22.30 8.96
C GLU A 442 -35.85 -22.91 7.99
N ALA A 443 -34.68 -23.33 8.48
CA ALA A 443 -33.66 -23.99 7.66
C ALA A 443 -34.20 -25.31 7.07
N LYS A 444 -34.92 -26.10 7.87
CA LYS A 444 -35.56 -27.34 7.43
C LYS A 444 -36.67 -27.08 6.40
N GLN A 445 -37.49 -26.07 6.60
CA GLN A 445 -38.55 -25.68 5.65
C GLN A 445 -37.99 -25.16 4.32
N ARG A 446 -36.91 -24.35 4.35
CA ARG A 446 -36.15 -23.95 3.15
C ARG A 446 -35.59 -25.18 2.42
N GLY A 447 -35.04 -26.15 3.15
CA GLY A 447 -34.52 -27.39 2.58
C GLY A 447 -35.58 -28.30 1.92
N VAL A 448 -36.85 -28.16 2.31
CA VAL A 448 -37.99 -28.92 1.74
C VAL A 448 -38.73 -28.11 0.65
N GLY A 449 -38.25 -26.91 0.31
CA GLY A 449 -38.80 -26.09 -0.78
C GLY A 449 -40.10 -25.35 -0.45
N VAL A 450 -40.41 -25.18 0.84
CA VAL A 450 -41.58 -24.40 1.29
C VAL A 450 -41.16 -22.94 1.47
N SER A 451 -41.81 -22.02 0.75
CA SER A 451 -41.59 -20.57 0.92
C SER A 451 -42.18 -20.07 2.24
N ILE A 452 -41.35 -19.43 3.07
CA ILE A 452 -41.76 -18.91 4.38
C ILE A 452 -42.15 -17.43 4.24
N GLN A 453 -43.41 -17.11 4.55
CA GLN A 453 -43.80 -15.76 4.99
C GLN A 453 -43.48 -15.64 6.47
N VAL A 454 -42.62 -14.67 6.80
CA VAL A 454 -42.15 -14.37 8.16
C VAL A 454 -43.31 -13.83 9.00
N LEU A 455 -43.44 -14.30 10.25
CA LEU A 455 -44.32 -13.75 11.29
C LEU A 455 -43.53 -12.82 12.20
#